data_AF-A0A495THE6-F1
#
_entry.id   AF-A0A495THE6-F1
#
_cell.length_a   1.000
_cell.length_b   1.000
_cell.length_c   1.000
_cell.angle_alpha   90.00
_cell.angle_beta   90.00
_cell.angle_gamma   90.00
#
_symmetry.space_group_name_H-M   'P 1'
#
loop_
_entity.id
_entity.type
_entity.pdbx_description
1 polymer ?
#
loop_
_entity_poly.entity_id
_entity_poly.type
_entity_poly.pdbx_seq_one_letter_code
_entity_poly.pdbx_strand_id
1 'polypeptide(L)'
;MTDSDGKPHQGPAAPDGEPEYADRVYRSVPGVISGVLLLAVAAWLIGDAVVTGTGKTPYVSLAAVPVFAFPVIAYTLRPEVRASRSRLVVRNPWRTVVAPWASVEGLRAGYSVELFADGGKYQVWAVPVSLRQRKRATRAQSRGTTEHASRTGLGLGLPTRSNPVVQGSPDPTRAWSDQVTAVLQEMAERNAARPDAAGPVVVRWCWWVIAPTVAGLIALVTVIAV
;
A
#
# COMPACT_ATOMS: atom_id res chain seq x y z
N MET A 1 -16.71 2.50 -7.76
CA MET A 1 -16.08 1.17 -7.61
C MET A 1 -15.08 1.08 -8.74
N THR A 2 -13.85 1.53 -8.49
CA THR A 2 -12.78 1.59 -9.51
C THR A 2 -11.55 0.97 -8.88
N ASP A 3 -11.24 -0.22 -9.38
CA ASP A 3 -10.15 -1.07 -8.94
C ASP A 3 -8.80 -0.45 -9.31
N SER A 4 -7.81 -0.50 -8.41
CA SER A 4 -6.41 -0.34 -8.83
C SER A 4 -6.05 -1.63 -9.55
N ASP A 5 -6.15 -1.58 -10.87
CA ASP A 5 -6.11 -2.70 -11.80
C ASP A 5 -4.82 -3.55 -11.77
N GLY A 6 -3.78 -3.18 -11.00
CA GLY A 6 -2.47 -3.87 -11.01
C GLY A 6 -1.84 -3.93 -12.42
N LYS A 7 -2.41 -3.21 -13.39
CA LYS A 7 -2.00 -3.22 -14.78
C LYS A 7 -0.71 -2.42 -14.91
N PRO A 8 0.30 -2.94 -15.61
CA PRO A 8 1.46 -2.16 -16.00
C PRO A 8 1.00 -1.01 -16.92
N HIS A 9 1.27 0.25 -16.56
CA HIS A 9 1.10 1.39 -17.46
C HIS A 9 2.28 1.47 -18.42
N GLN A 10 2.15 0.98 -19.65
CA GLN A 10 3.24 0.96 -20.64
C GLN A 10 3.99 2.31 -20.67
N GLY A 11 5.24 2.29 -20.19
CA GLY A 11 6.15 3.43 -20.29
C GLY A 11 6.73 3.54 -21.70
N PRO A 12 7.43 4.64 -22.02
CA PRO A 12 8.21 4.74 -23.26
C PRO A 12 9.21 3.58 -23.38
N ALA A 13 9.56 3.17 -24.59
CA ALA A 13 10.56 2.13 -24.79
C ALA A 13 11.95 2.58 -24.28
N ALA A 14 12.66 1.69 -23.58
CA ALA A 14 14.06 1.89 -23.22
C ALA A 14 14.94 1.94 -24.49
N PRO A 15 16.15 2.55 -24.43
CA PRO A 15 17.03 2.69 -25.60
C PRO A 15 17.42 1.38 -26.30
N ASP A 16 17.31 0.25 -25.60
CA ASP A 16 17.80 -1.06 -26.04
C ASP A 16 16.70 -1.93 -26.67
N GLY A 17 15.51 -1.39 -26.95
CA GLY A 17 14.46 -2.07 -27.72
C GLY A 17 13.70 -3.19 -26.99
N GLU A 18 14.05 -3.50 -25.74
CA GLU A 18 13.18 -4.31 -24.86
C GLU A 18 12.02 -3.44 -24.35
N PRO A 19 10.76 -3.94 -24.36
CA PRO A 19 9.64 -3.20 -23.81
C PRO A 19 9.90 -2.92 -22.32
N GLU A 20 9.95 -1.63 -21.95
CA GLU A 20 10.01 -1.19 -20.56
C GLU A 20 8.70 -1.62 -19.89
N TYR A 21 8.71 -2.83 -19.33
CA TYR A 21 7.55 -3.33 -18.62
C TYR A 21 7.32 -2.43 -17.41
N ALA A 22 6.19 -1.73 -17.43
CA ALA A 22 5.89 -0.74 -16.42
C ALA A 22 5.96 -1.31 -15.01
N ASP A 23 6.54 -0.54 -14.10
CA ASP A 23 6.56 -0.84 -12.67
C ASP A 23 5.17 -1.24 -12.19
N ARG A 24 5.06 -2.43 -11.58
CA ARG A 24 3.81 -2.86 -10.95
C ARG A 24 3.65 -2.12 -9.63
N VAL A 25 2.55 -1.39 -9.48
CA VAL A 25 2.26 -0.60 -8.28
C VAL A 25 1.12 -1.24 -7.49
N TYR A 26 1.39 -1.60 -6.24
CA TYR A 26 0.42 -2.15 -5.30
C TYR A 26 0.09 -1.13 -4.21
N ARG A 27 -1.19 -0.80 -4.08
CA ARG A 27 -1.72 0.16 -3.10
C ARG A 27 -3.12 -0.22 -2.62
N SER A 28 -3.45 0.17 -1.39
CA SER A 28 -4.81 0.06 -0.85
C SER A 28 -5.69 1.22 -1.32
N VAL A 29 -6.59 0.97 -2.29
CA VAL A 29 -7.55 1.99 -2.75
C VAL A 29 -8.50 2.47 -1.65
N PRO A 30 -9.08 1.59 -0.80
CA PRO A 30 -9.94 2.04 0.29
C PRO A 30 -9.21 2.95 1.28
N GLY A 31 -7.93 2.67 1.55
CA GLY A 31 -7.09 3.52 2.39
C GLY A 31 -6.95 4.93 1.82
N VAL A 32 -6.72 5.03 0.51
CA VAL A 32 -6.58 6.31 -0.21
C VAL A 32 -7.89 7.10 -0.17
N ILE A 33 -9.01 6.48 -0.50
CA ILE A 33 -10.34 7.14 -0.47
C ILE A 33 -10.64 7.66 0.94
N SER A 34 -10.41 6.82 1.96
CA SER A 34 -10.62 7.21 3.36
C SER A 34 -9.73 8.37 3.77
N GLY A 35 -8.47 8.37 3.32
CA GLY A 35 -7.52 9.46 3.54
C GLY A 35 -7.96 10.78 2.92
N VAL A 36 -8.38 10.75 1.65
CA VAL A 36 -8.89 11.95 0.95
C VAL A 36 -10.13 12.50 1.66
N LEU A 37 -11.08 11.63 2.02
CA LEU A 37 -12.28 12.03 2.74
C LEU A 37 -11.94 12.66 4.11
N LEU A 38 -11.03 12.05 4.86
CA LEU A 38 -10.61 12.55 6.17
C LEU A 38 -9.93 13.92 6.05
N LEU A 39 -9.09 14.12 5.04
CA LEU A 39 -8.46 15.42 4.77
C LEU A 39 -9.50 16.48 4.37
N ALA A 40 -10.51 16.11 3.57
CA ALA A 40 -11.58 17.03 3.18
C ALA A 40 -12.41 17.49 4.40
N VAL A 41 -12.78 16.55 5.27
CA VAL A 41 -13.50 16.87 6.52
C VAL A 41 -12.62 17.72 7.45
N ALA A 42 -11.35 17.37 7.62
CA ALA A 42 -10.42 18.15 8.43
C ALA A 42 -10.25 19.58 7.88
N ALA A 43 -10.10 19.74 6.56
CA ALA A 43 -10.00 21.04 5.92
C ALA A 43 -11.27 21.87 6.13
N TRP A 44 -12.46 21.26 6.06
CA TRP A 44 -13.72 21.91 6.38
C TRP A 44 -13.77 22.41 7.83
N LEU A 45 -13.49 21.53 8.80
CA LEU A 45 -13.54 21.86 10.23
C LEU A 45 -12.51 22.93 10.62
N ILE A 46 -11.30 22.82 10.09
CA ILE A 46 -10.24 23.81 10.33
C ILE A 46 -10.60 25.13 9.67
N GLY A 47 -11.14 25.11 8.44
CA GLY A 47 -11.60 26.32 7.76
C GLY A 47 -12.69 27.04 8.54
N ASP A 48 -13.69 26.31 9.02
CA ASP A 48 -14.75 26.84 9.89
C ASP A 48 -14.15 27.44 11.16
N ALA A 49 -13.33 26.70 11.90
CA ALA A 49 -12.72 27.18 13.14
C ALA A 49 -11.79 28.39 12.98
N VAL A 50 -11.18 28.56 11.80
CA VAL A 50 -10.37 29.74 11.47
C VAL A 50 -11.25 30.96 11.18
N VAL A 51 -12.40 30.79 10.53
CA VAL A 51 -13.30 31.88 10.14
C VAL A 51 -14.23 32.31 11.28
N THR A 52 -14.78 31.35 12.02
CA THR A 52 -15.80 31.57 13.05
C THR A 52 -15.25 31.54 14.46
N GLY A 53 -14.03 31.01 14.65
CA GLY A 53 -13.42 30.85 15.96
C GLY A 53 -13.04 32.18 16.61
N THR A 54 -13.23 32.25 17.93
CA THR A 54 -12.84 33.40 18.75
C THR A 54 -11.64 33.06 19.65
N GLY A 55 -10.96 34.08 20.16
CA GLY A 55 -9.81 33.93 21.05
C GLY A 55 -8.65 33.17 20.38
N LYS A 56 -8.16 32.11 21.04
CA LYS A 56 -7.03 31.29 20.56
C LYS A 56 -7.42 30.27 19.48
N THR A 57 -8.71 30.06 19.24
CA THR A 57 -9.24 28.98 18.38
C THR A 57 -8.66 28.96 16.96
N PRO A 58 -8.55 30.09 16.23
CA PRO A 58 -7.97 30.09 14.89
C PRO A 58 -6.49 29.67 14.87
N TYR A 59 -5.70 30.13 15.85
CA TYR A 59 -4.28 29.82 15.96
C TYR A 59 -4.04 28.34 16.30
N VAL A 60 -4.83 27.79 17.24
CA VAL A 60 -4.79 26.36 17.57
C VAL A 60 -5.15 25.52 16.34
N SER A 61 -6.19 25.92 15.60
CA SER A 61 -6.66 25.20 14.40
C SER A 61 -5.60 25.19 13.29
N LEU A 62 -4.92 26.32 13.06
CA LEU A 62 -3.82 26.41 12.11
C LEU A 62 -2.61 25.57 12.53
N ALA A 63 -2.24 25.60 13.82
CA ALA A 63 -1.14 24.80 14.35
C ALA A 63 -1.43 23.28 14.30
N ALA A 64 -2.71 22.90 14.38
CA ALA A 64 -3.15 21.51 14.26
C ALA A 64 -3.02 20.95 12.83
N VAL A 65 -3.12 21.78 11.78
CA VAL A 65 -3.03 21.35 10.36
C VAL A 65 -1.84 20.42 10.12
N PRO A 66 -0.58 20.83 10.35
CA PRO A 66 0.57 19.97 10.08
C PRO A 66 0.64 18.71 10.96
N VAL A 67 0.08 18.77 12.17
CA VAL A 67 0.02 17.63 13.11
C VAL A 67 -0.91 16.54 12.60
N PHE A 68 -2.00 16.90 11.93
CA PHE A 68 -2.97 15.92 11.43
C PHE A 68 -2.80 15.62 9.94
N ALA A 69 -2.64 16.63 9.09
CA ALA A 69 -2.62 16.47 7.65
C ALA A 69 -1.44 15.60 7.18
N PHE A 70 -0.21 15.87 7.64
CA PHE A 70 0.97 15.11 7.21
C PHE A 70 0.91 13.64 7.62
N PRO A 71 0.56 13.28 8.88
CA PRO A 71 0.38 11.87 9.23
C PRO A 71 -0.76 11.22 8.44
N VAL A 72 -1.90 11.89 8.26
CA VAL A 72 -2.99 11.33 7.45
C VAL A 72 -2.49 11.01 6.03
N ILE A 73 -1.81 11.95 5.37
CA ILE A 73 -1.22 11.73 4.04
C ILE A 73 -0.22 10.57 4.08
N ALA A 74 0.65 10.51 5.09
CA ALA A 74 1.67 9.48 5.24
C ALA A 74 1.08 8.08 5.42
N TYR A 75 -0.02 7.95 6.16
CA TYR A 75 -0.64 6.66 6.46
C TYR A 75 -1.66 6.20 5.40
N THR A 76 -2.20 7.11 4.59
CA THR A 76 -3.30 6.79 3.67
C THR A 76 -2.97 6.96 2.19
N LEU A 77 -2.22 8.01 1.83
CA LEU A 77 -1.96 8.36 0.43
C LEU A 77 -0.56 7.93 -0.03
N ARG A 78 0.42 8.03 0.86
CA ARG A 78 1.82 7.69 0.59
C ARG A 78 2.10 6.19 0.42
N PRO A 79 1.43 5.25 1.13
CA PRO A 79 1.86 3.86 1.10
C PRO A 79 1.68 3.23 -0.28
N GLU A 80 2.79 2.77 -0.85
CA GLU A 80 2.81 2.02 -2.12
C GLU A 80 3.97 1.01 -2.12
N VAL A 81 3.78 -0.07 -2.87
CA VAL A 81 4.85 -0.99 -3.24
C VAL A 81 5.00 -0.94 -4.74
N ARG A 82 6.20 -0.61 -5.21
CA ARG A 82 6.53 -0.60 -6.63
C ARG A 82 7.54 -1.72 -6.92
N ALA A 83 7.15 -2.65 -7.76
CA ALA A 83 8.00 -3.72 -8.26
C ALA A 83 8.45 -3.35 -9.67
N SER A 84 9.72 -2.98 -9.81
CA SER A 84 10.36 -2.74 -11.10
C SER A 84 11.14 -3.96 -11.56
N ARG A 85 11.80 -3.86 -12.72
CA ARG A 85 12.69 -4.91 -13.25
C ARG A 85 13.86 -5.23 -12.32
N SER A 86 14.46 -4.22 -11.69
CA SER A 86 15.70 -4.36 -10.91
C SER A 86 15.52 -4.33 -9.40
N ARG A 87 14.40 -3.78 -8.90
CA ARG A 87 14.23 -3.54 -7.46
C ARG A 87 12.78 -3.50 -7.02
N LEU A 88 12.59 -3.73 -5.73
CA LEU A 88 11.36 -3.51 -4.99
C LEU A 88 11.48 -2.21 -4.18
N VAL A 89 10.54 -1.29 -4.36
CA VAL A 89 10.45 -0.05 -3.58
C VAL A 89 9.21 -0.11 -2.69
N VAL A 90 9.43 -0.17 -1.38
CA VAL A 90 8.37 -0.14 -0.36
C VAL A 90 8.32 1.24 0.28
N ARG A 91 7.32 2.03 -0.07
CA ARG A 91 7.05 3.33 0.58
C ARG A 91 6.11 3.10 1.75
N ASN A 92 6.64 3.21 2.96
CA ASN A 92 5.89 3.19 4.21
C ASN A 92 5.60 4.63 4.67
N PRO A 93 4.76 4.85 5.70
CA PRO A 93 4.41 6.20 6.14
C PRO A 93 5.64 7.08 6.45
N TRP A 94 6.60 6.54 7.20
CA TRP A 94 7.75 7.30 7.71
C TRP A 94 9.07 7.04 6.98
N ARG A 95 9.13 5.98 6.17
CA ARG A 95 10.36 5.55 5.49
C ARG A 95 10.08 4.97 4.12
N THR A 96 11.04 5.05 3.24
CA THR A 96 11.06 4.33 1.97
C THR A 96 12.20 3.33 2.01
N VAL A 97 11.91 2.07 1.71
CA VAL A 97 12.88 0.99 1.60
C VAL A 97 13.02 0.65 0.12
N VAL A 98 14.24 0.67 -0.38
CA VAL A 98 14.58 0.26 -1.75
C VAL A 98 15.43 -0.99 -1.64
N ALA A 99 14.91 -2.11 -2.10
CA ALA A 99 15.56 -3.41 -2.04
C ALA A 99 15.78 -3.92 -3.47
N PRO A 100 17.03 -3.95 -3.98
CA PRO A 100 17.35 -4.65 -5.23
C PRO A 100 16.96 -6.14 -5.13
N TRP A 101 16.46 -6.75 -6.21
CA TRP A 101 15.91 -8.12 -6.11
C TRP A 101 16.92 -9.15 -5.60
N ALA A 102 18.21 -9.00 -5.91
CA ALA A 102 19.25 -9.91 -5.40
C ALA A 102 19.43 -9.83 -3.86
N SER A 103 19.01 -8.72 -3.24
CA SER A 103 19.03 -8.56 -1.78
C SER A 103 17.77 -9.08 -1.10
N VAL A 104 16.72 -9.41 -1.86
CA VAL A 104 15.43 -9.88 -1.33
C VAL A 104 15.50 -11.36 -1.02
N GLU A 105 15.38 -11.72 0.25
CA GLU A 105 15.38 -13.10 0.73
C GLU A 105 13.98 -13.73 0.65
N GLY A 106 12.94 -12.91 0.79
CA GLY A 106 11.57 -13.35 0.60
C GLY A 106 10.53 -12.37 1.15
N LEU A 107 9.27 -12.65 0.85
CA LEU A 107 8.12 -11.93 1.38
C LEU A 107 7.16 -12.88 2.10
N ARG A 108 6.59 -12.41 3.21
CA ARG A 108 5.65 -13.19 4.03
C ARG A 108 4.41 -12.38 4.35
N ALA A 109 3.24 -12.95 4.07
CA ALA A 109 1.96 -12.41 4.51
C ALA A 109 1.50 -13.11 5.81
N GLY A 110 1.79 -12.52 6.96
CA GLY A 110 1.32 -12.98 8.28
C GLY A 110 0.09 -12.20 8.75
N TYR A 111 0.21 -11.54 9.91
CA TYR A 111 -0.69 -10.47 10.37
C TYR A 111 -0.41 -9.12 9.70
N SER A 112 0.70 -9.02 9.00
CA SER A 112 1.10 -7.95 8.09
C SER A 112 1.94 -8.57 6.99
N VAL A 113 2.17 -7.83 5.91
CA VAL A 113 3.14 -8.24 4.89
C VAL A 113 4.52 -7.76 5.31
N GLU A 114 5.48 -8.68 5.34
CA GLU A 114 6.86 -8.44 5.74
C GLU A 114 7.80 -8.78 4.57
N LEU A 115 8.73 -7.88 4.28
CA LEU A 115 9.84 -8.04 3.35
C LEU A 115 11.10 -8.39 4.16
N PHE A 116 11.76 -9.49 3.78
CA PHE A 116 13.07 -9.88 4.28
C PHE A 116 14.11 -9.55 3.21
N ALA A 117 15.08 -8.71 3.56
CA ALA A 117 16.13 -8.30 2.64
C ALA A 117 17.38 -7.87 3.41
N ASP A 118 18.55 -8.34 2.96
CA ASP A 118 19.87 -8.02 3.53
C ASP A 118 19.93 -8.26 5.06
N GLY A 119 19.43 -9.42 5.51
CA GLY A 119 19.29 -9.81 6.93
C GLY A 119 18.28 -8.99 7.74
N GLY A 120 17.64 -7.99 7.12
CA GLY A 120 16.70 -7.07 7.74
C GLY A 120 15.24 -7.45 7.49
N LYS A 121 14.36 -6.99 8.40
CA LYS A 121 12.91 -7.13 8.27
C LYS A 121 12.22 -5.78 8.11
N TYR A 122 11.42 -5.64 7.06
CA TYR A 122 10.71 -4.42 6.71
C TYR A 122 9.22 -4.67 6.55
N GLN A 123 8.39 -3.93 7.29
CA GLN A 123 6.94 -3.95 7.12
C GLN A 123 6.54 -3.37 5.76
N VAL A 124 5.49 -3.92 5.15
CA VAL A 124 4.96 -3.48 3.86
C VAL A 124 3.54 -2.92 4.07
N TRP A 125 3.44 -1.62 4.35
CA TRP A 125 2.18 -0.99 4.78
C TRP A 125 1.11 -0.95 3.69
N ALA A 126 1.51 -0.80 2.43
CA ALA A 126 0.59 -0.61 1.32
C ALA A 126 -0.28 -1.86 1.02
N VAL A 127 0.09 -3.02 1.58
CA VAL A 127 -0.55 -4.30 1.32
C VAL A 127 -1.30 -4.77 2.59
N PRO A 128 -2.54 -4.30 2.83
CA PRO A 128 -3.32 -4.72 3.99
C PRO A 128 -3.65 -6.21 3.95
N VAL A 129 -3.51 -6.88 5.09
CA VAL A 129 -4.04 -8.23 5.28
C VAL A 129 -5.50 -8.17 5.73
N SER A 130 -6.32 -9.09 5.22
CA SER A 130 -7.72 -9.18 5.62
C SER A 130 -8.07 -10.62 5.99
N LEU A 131 -8.28 -10.85 7.30
CA LEU A 131 -8.74 -12.14 7.81
C LEU A 131 -10.11 -12.52 7.22
N ARG A 132 -10.95 -11.52 6.93
CA ARG A 132 -12.24 -11.72 6.26
C ARG A 132 -12.05 -12.25 4.84
N GLN A 133 -11.11 -11.68 4.08
CA GLN A 133 -10.78 -12.17 2.73
C GLN A 133 -10.18 -13.58 2.77
N ARG A 134 -9.30 -13.88 3.73
CA ARG A 134 -8.73 -15.23 3.91
C ARG A 134 -9.81 -16.27 4.25
N LYS A 135 -10.63 -16.01 5.27
CA LYS A 135 -11.75 -16.91 5.65
C LYS A 135 -12.69 -17.15 4.47
N ARG A 136 -12.90 -16.14 3.64
CA ARG A 136 -13.71 -16.26 2.44
C ARG A 136 -13.02 -17.08 1.34
N ALA A 137 -11.73 -16.87 1.11
CA ALA A 137 -10.93 -17.65 0.16
C ALA A 137 -10.99 -19.15 0.51
N THR A 138 -10.80 -19.50 1.78
CA THR A 138 -10.91 -20.89 2.25
C THR A 138 -12.30 -21.49 1.98
N ARG A 139 -13.38 -20.71 2.18
CA ARG A 139 -14.76 -21.15 1.88
C ARG A 139 -15.02 -21.30 0.37
N ALA A 140 -14.41 -20.46 -0.46
CA ALA A 140 -14.53 -20.56 -1.91
C ALA A 140 -13.80 -21.81 -2.43
N GLN A 141 -12.60 -22.08 -1.91
CA GLN A 141 -11.84 -23.29 -2.24
C GLN A 141 -12.59 -24.57 -1.85
N SER A 142 -13.20 -24.62 -0.66
CA SER A 142 -13.99 -25.79 -0.24
C SER A 142 -15.25 -26.01 -1.10
N ARG A 143 -15.88 -24.94 -1.60
CA ARG A 143 -17.06 -25.03 -2.49
C ARG A 143 -16.68 -25.49 -3.90
N GLY A 144 -15.55 -25.02 -4.43
CA GLY A 144 -15.04 -25.47 -5.73
C GLY A 144 -14.62 -26.95 -5.76
N THR A 145 -14.24 -27.51 -4.60
CA THR A 145 -14.00 -28.96 -4.45
C THR A 145 -15.30 -29.75 -4.40
N THR A 146 -16.37 -29.22 -3.80
CA THR A 146 -17.70 -29.85 -3.76
C THR A 146 -18.43 -29.78 -5.11
N GLU A 147 -18.31 -28.67 -5.86
CA GLU A 147 -18.98 -28.51 -7.16
C GLU A 147 -18.44 -29.46 -8.26
N HIS A 148 -17.19 -29.93 -8.14
CA HIS A 148 -16.68 -31.01 -9.00
C HIS A 148 -17.31 -32.38 -8.70
N ALA A 149 -17.96 -32.55 -7.55
CA ALA A 149 -18.71 -33.76 -7.20
C ALA A 149 -20.23 -33.64 -7.52
N SER A 150 -20.74 -32.45 -7.82
CA SER A 150 -22.17 -32.20 -8.04
C SER A 150 -22.45 -31.39 -9.31
N ARG A 151 -22.16 -31.96 -10.49
CA ARG A 151 -22.67 -31.43 -11.77
C ARG A 151 -24.14 -31.83 -11.96
N THR A 152 -25.04 -31.25 -11.15
CA THR A 152 -26.49 -31.24 -11.41
C THR A 152 -27.16 -30.30 -10.41
N GLY A 153 -27.40 -29.05 -10.79
CA GLY A 153 -28.14 -28.14 -9.90
C GLY A 153 -28.14 -26.68 -10.33
N LEU A 154 -29.20 -26.31 -11.03
CA LEU A 154 -29.63 -24.96 -11.38
C LEU A 154 -29.53 -23.99 -10.18
N GLY A 155 -28.67 -22.96 -10.24
CA GLY A 155 -28.46 -21.99 -9.16
C GLY A 155 -28.47 -20.55 -9.64
N LEU A 156 -29.54 -19.82 -9.31
CA LEU A 156 -29.75 -18.39 -9.59
C LEU A 156 -28.56 -17.54 -9.08
N GLY A 157 -27.86 -16.86 -9.99
CA GLY A 157 -26.62 -16.14 -9.71
C GLY A 157 -26.81 -14.86 -8.89
N LEU A 158 -26.57 -14.94 -7.59
CA LEU A 158 -26.23 -13.75 -6.79
C LEU A 158 -24.78 -13.34 -7.10
N PRO A 159 -24.47 -12.05 -7.32
CA PRO A 159 -23.10 -11.61 -7.56
C PRO A 159 -22.27 -11.81 -6.28
N THR A 160 -21.52 -12.92 -6.24
CA THR A 160 -20.52 -13.14 -5.21
C THR A 160 -19.39 -12.15 -5.46
N ARG A 161 -19.23 -11.14 -4.58
CA ARG A 161 -18.20 -10.09 -4.71
C ARG A 161 -16.78 -10.67 -4.82
N SER A 162 -16.24 -11.12 -5.95
CA SER A 162 -14.95 -11.83 -5.97
C SER A 162 -13.81 -11.06 -5.27
N ASN A 163 -12.79 -11.77 -4.76
CA ASN A 163 -11.57 -11.09 -4.29
C ASN A 163 -10.94 -10.38 -5.51
N PRO A 164 -10.39 -9.17 -5.34
CA PRO A 164 -9.71 -8.48 -6.43
C PRO A 164 -8.54 -9.35 -6.92
N VAL A 165 -8.48 -9.55 -8.23
CA VAL A 165 -7.50 -10.42 -8.88
C VAL A 165 -6.23 -9.63 -9.13
N VAL A 166 -5.10 -10.16 -8.65
CA VAL A 166 -3.77 -9.60 -8.94
C VAL A 166 -3.23 -10.27 -10.20
N GLN A 167 -2.86 -9.47 -11.21
CA GLN A 167 -2.27 -10.00 -12.44
C GLN A 167 -0.98 -10.77 -12.16
N GLY A 168 -0.87 -11.97 -12.73
CA GLY A 168 0.25 -12.88 -12.49
C GLY A 168 0.11 -13.71 -11.22
N SER A 169 -0.97 -13.56 -10.45
CA SER A 169 -1.22 -14.43 -9.30
C SER A 169 -1.48 -15.87 -9.77
N PRO A 170 -0.78 -16.88 -9.22
CA PRO A 170 -1.01 -18.28 -9.56
C PRO A 170 -2.37 -18.79 -9.07
N ASP A 171 -2.96 -18.14 -8.07
CA ASP A 171 -4.27 -18.50 -7.51
C ASP A 171 -5.10 -17.22 -7.26
N PRO A 172 -6.03 -16.87 -8.16
CA PRO A 172 -6.87 -15.68 -8.04
C PRO A 172 -7.93 -15.80 -6.93
N THR A 173 -8.10 -16.99 -6.33
CA THR A 173 -9.09 -17.20 -5.25
C THR A 173 -8.57 -16.80 -3.88
N ARG A 174 -7.25 -16.65 -3.72
CA ARG A 174 -6.59 -16.26 -2.45
C ARG A 174 -6.95 -14.85 -2.01
N ALA A 175 -6.64 -14.51 -0.77
CA ALA A 175 -6.75 -13.13 -0.31
C ALA A 175 -5.78 -12.23 -1.08
N TRP A 176 -6.15 -10.97 -1.29
CA TRP A 176 -5.38 -10.07 -2.16
C TRP A 176 -3.93 -9.87 -1.69
N SER A 177 -3.69 -9.79 -0.38
CA SER A 177 -2.32 -9.73 0.19
C SER A 177 -1.49 -10.98 -0.10
N ASP A 178 -2.11 -12.15 -0.07
CA ASP A 178 -1.45 -13.42 -0.37
C ASP A 178 -1.13 -13.51 -1.87
N GLN A 179 -2.02 -13.01 -2.74
CA GLN A 179 -1.78 -12.90 -4.18
C GLN A 179 -0.62 -11.96 -4.49
N VAL A 180 -0.59 -10.75 -3.91
CA VAL A 180 0.52 -9.78 -4.08
C VAL A 180 1.84 -10.39 -3.61
N THR A 181 1.86 -11.04 -2.45
CA THR A 181 3.07 -11.68 -1.90
C THR A 181 3.60 -12.77 -2.82
N ALA A 182 2.72 -13.63 -3.37
CA ALA A 182 3.11 -14.67 -4.31
C ALA A 182 3.72 -14.10 -5.60
N VAL A 183 3.11 -13.05 -6.15
CA VAL A 183 3.64 -12.38 -7.36
C VAL A 183 5.01 -11.73 -7.08
N LEU A 184 5.16 -11.06 -5.94
CA LEU A 184 6.44 -10.44 -5.57
C LEU A 184 7.54 -11.47 -5.29
N GLN A 185 7.18 -12.61 -4.71
CA GLN A 185 8.11 -13.72 -4.48
C GLN A 185 8.61 -14.29 -5.80
N GLU A 186 7.72 -14.55 -6.75
CA GLU A 186 8.07 -15.03 -8.10
C GLU A 186 8.96 -14.01 -8.85
N MET A 187 8.69 -12.71 -8.67
CA MET A 187 9.54 -11.65 -9.23
C MET A 187 10.93 -11.61 -8.58
N ALA A 188 11.03 -11.85 -7.26
CA ALA A 188 12.32 -11.93 -6.58
C ALA A 188 13.14 -13.11 -7.12
N GLU A 189 12.54 -14.30 -7.20
CA GLU A 189 13.20 -15.51 -7.70
C GLU A 189 13.70 -15.34 -9.15
N ARG A 190 12.87 -14.76 -10.02
CA ARG A 190 13.24 -14.53 -11.44
C ARG A 190 14.36 -13.51 -11.61
N ASN A 191 14.40 -12.49 -10.77
CA ASN A 191 15.34 -11.36 -10.94
C ASN A 191 16.57 -11.44 -10.03
N ALA A 192 16.64 -12.40 -9.10
CA ALA A 192 17.73 -12.51 -8.12
C ALA A 192 19.13 -12.65 -8.77
N ALA A 193 19.23 -13.38 -9.89
CA ALA A 193 20.51 -13.61 -10.56
C ALA A 193 20.94 -12.46 -11.50
N ARG A 194 20.11 -11.42 -11.65
CA ARG A 194 20.40 -10.37 -12.63
C ARG A 194 21.42 -9.37 -12.08
N PRO A 195 22.47 -9.01 -12.85
CA PRO A 195 23.48 -8.04 -12.40
C PRO A 195 22.91 -6.64 -12.12
N ASP A 196 21.90 -6.21 -12.89
CA ASP A 196 21.22 -4.91 -12.73
C ASP A 196 20.29 -4.87 -11.50
N ALA A 197 20.04 -6.01 -10.87
CA ALA A 197 19.22 -6.16 -9.67
C ALA A 197 20.05 -6.41 -8.40
N ALA A 198 21.38 -6.25 -8.47
CA ALA A 198 22.30 -6.34 -7.35
C ALA A 198 22.49 -5.00 -6.64
N GLY A 199 22.72 -5.05 -5.32
CA GLY A 199 23.06 -3.88 -4.50
C GLY A 199 22.52 -3.95 -3.08
N PRO A 200 22.94 -3.03 -2.21
CA PRO A 200 22.49 -2.99 -0.82
C PRO A 200 21.06 -2.46 -0.69
N VAL A 201 20.39 -2.83 0.40
CA VAL A 201 19.10 -2.24 0.75
C VAL A 201 19.29 -0.81 1.23
N VAL A 202 18.55 0.13 0.66
CA VAL A 202 18.61 1.55 1.01
C VAL A 202 17.33 1.96 1.74
N VAL A 203 17.48 2.51 2.95
CA VAL A 203 16.38 3.03 3.75
C VAL A 203 16.47 4.55 3.87
N ARG A 204 15.42 5.26 3.45
CA ARG A 204 15.34 6.72 3.50
C ARG A 204 14.19 7.18 4.37
N TRP A 205 14.46 8.04 5.34
CA TRP A 205 13.43 8.68 6.16
C TRP A 205 12.66 9.73 5.37
N CYS A 206 11.38 9.87 5.73
CA CYS A 206 10.46 10.80 5.10
C CYS A 206 10.46 12.14 5.82
N TRP A 207 11.55 12.90 5.71
CA TRP A 207 11.71 14.17 6.42
C TRP A 207 10.65 15.21 6.05
N TRP A 208 10.11 15.19 4.82
CA TRP A 208 9.02 16.08 4.43
C TRP A 208 7.70 15.80 5.17
N VAL A 209 7.53 14.64 5.80
CA VAL A 209 6.39 14.37 6.71
C VAL A 209 6.80 14.67 8.14
N ILE A 210 7.95 14.14 8.58
CA ILE A 210 8.39 14.22 9.99
C ILE A 210 8.61 15.67 10.42
N ALA A 211 9.37 16.45 9.63
CA ALA A 211 9.74 17.81 10.00
C ALA A 211 8.52 18.73 10.18
N PRO A 212 7.56 18.83 9.23
CA PRO A 212 6.40 19.67 9.44
C PRO A 212 5.47 19.14 10.54
N THR A 213 5.30 17.83 10.70
CA THR A 213 4.51 17.29 11.83
C THR A 213 5.10 17.69 13.17
N VAL A 214 6.42 17.58 13.35
CA VAL A 214 7.10 17.96 14.59
C VAL A 214 7.06 19.47 14.81
N ALA A 215 7.32 20.27 13.78
CA ALA A 215 7.23 21.74 13.86
C ALA A 215 5.80 22.18 14.23
N GLY A 216 4.81 21.57 13.60
CA GLY A 216 3.40 21.74 13.91
C GLY A 216 3.05 21.41 15.34
N LEU A 217 3.58 20.30 15.85
CA LEU A 217 3.35 19.86 17.23
C LEU A 217 3.93 20.86 18.23
N ILE A 218 5.15 21.37 17.97
CA ILE A 218 5.78 22.40 18.81
C ILE A 218 4.93 23.69 18.80
N ALA A 219 4.50 24.13 17.62
CA ALA A 219 3.63 25.31 17.49
C ALA A 219 2.31 25.13 18.25
N LEU A 220 1.67 23.96 18.11
CA LEU A 220 0.41 23.64 18.77
C LEU A 220 0.55 23.66 20.29
N VAL A 221 1.60 23.01 20.83
CA VAL A 221 1.88 23.02 22.27
C VAL A 221 2.13 24.44 22.77
N THR A 222 2.85 25.25 22.00
CA THR A 222 3.17 26.64 22.38
C THR A 222 1.91 27.49 22.47
N VAL A 223 1.03 27.42 21.46
CA VAL A 223 -0.23 28.19 21.43
C VAL A 223 -1.20 27.78 22.54
N ILE A 224 -1.17 26.51 22.96
CA ILE A 224 -2.02 26.02 24.06
C ILE A 224 -1.45 26.46 25.42
N ALA A 225 -0.12 26.40 25.59
CA ALA A 225 0.54 26.64 26.88
C ALA A 225 0.71 28.12 27.22
N VAL A 226 0.80 29.00 26.22
CA VAL A 226 0.92 30.47 26.36
C VAL A 226 -0.42 31.10 26.07
#